data_AF-A0A091DIL6-F1
#
_entry.id   AF-A0A091DIL6-F1
#
_cell.length_a   1.000
_cell.length_b   1.000
_cell.length_c   1.000
_cell.angle_alpha   90.00
_cell.angle_beta   90.00
_cell.angle_gamma   90.00
#
_symmetry.space_group_name_H-M   'P 1'
#
loop_
_entity.id
_entity.type
_entity.pdbx_description
1 polymer ?
#
loop_
_entity_poly.entity_id
_entity_poly.type
_entity_poly.pdbx_seq_one_letter_code
_entity_poly.pdbx_strand_id
1 'polypeptide(L)'
;MKTLYTPSLLLHFKDRQTEAEFPPRPKTAPGQVVSHRGGTIVLPCRYHYEAAAHGHDGVRLKWTKVVDPLAFADVFVALGSQHRAFGSYRGRAELQNHGPGDASLVLRNVTLQDYGRYECEVTNELEDDAGMVKLDLEGVVFPYHPRGGRYKLTYAEAQRACAEQDGILASAEQLHAAWRDGLDWVSSVLNRNIRQFGKKHLFDQDEETCWNSDQGPCQWVTLKFPQRVRVSQLQIQFQGGFSSHRGCLEGGDTKPLFALTAHAHTFPIPPAEVDQLKVTFEDTTDFFGRVVIYHLRVLGEKAE
;
A
#
# COMPACT_ATOMS: atom_id res chain seq x y z
N MET A 1 0.70 -3.48 11.99
CA MET A 1 -0.40 -2.68 11.38
C MET A 1 -1.21 -3.55 10.45
N LYS A 2 -2.48 -3.21 10.22
CA LYS A 2 -3.44 -4.12 9.61
C LYS A 2 -4.45 -3.33 8.73
N THR A 3 -4.65 -3.67 7.44
CA THR A 3 -5.44 -2.94 6.41
C THR A 3 -6.35 -3.81 5.53
N LEU A 4 -7.51 -3.27 5.09
CA LEU A 4 -8.70 -3.87 4.41
C LEU A 4 -8.97 -3.50 2.90
N TYR A 5 -9.56 -4.35 2.01
CA TYR A 5 -9.96 -3.99 0.60
C TYR A 5 -11.47 -4.22 0.27
N THR A 6 -12.06 -3.38 -0.62
CA THR A 6 -13.35 -3.56 -1.33
C THR A 6 -13.34 -2.87 -2.73
N PRO A 7 -13.73 -3.51 -3.86
CA PRO A 7 -13.91 -2.85 -5.16
C PRO A 7 -15.33 -2.33 -5.37
N SER A 8 -15.48 -1.18 -6.04
CA SER A 8 -16.65 -0.86 -6.85
C SER A 8 -16.28 0.13 -7.96
N LEU A 9 -16.71 -0.20 -9.19
CA LEU A 9 -16.90 0.61 -10.41
C LEU A 9 -15.88 1.72 -10.74
N LEU A 10 -15.10 1.52 -11.80
CA LEU A 10 -14.43 2.62 -12.52
C LEU A 10 -15.27 3.00 -13.76
N LEU A 11 -15.91 4.16 -13.72
CA LEU A 11 -16.31 4.90 -14.92
C LEU A 11 -15.08 5.68 -15.40
N HIS A 12 -14.74 5.54 -16.69
CA HIS A 12 -13.67 6.32 -17.31
C HIS A 12 -14.12 7.79 -17.46
N PHE A 13 -13.55 8.69 -16.66
CA PHE A 13 -13.39 10.09 -17.04
C PHE A 13 -11.94 10.30 -17.47
N LYS A 14 -11.77 10.79 -18.70
CA LYS A 14 -10.48 11.22 -19.24
C LYS A 14 -10.38 12.72 -18.99
N ASP A 15 -10.00 13.10 -17.78
CA ASP A 15 -9.67 14.50 -17.51
C ASP A 15 -8.25 14.77 -18.00
N ARG A 16 -8.17 15.55 -19.09
CA ARG A 16 -7.01 16.40 -19.37
C ARG A 16 -7.01 17.47 -18.29
N GLN A 17 -6.11 17.38 -17.31
CA GLN A 17 -5.71 18.54 -16.53
C GLN A 17 -4.32 18.99 -16.97
N THR A 18 -4.33 20.11 -17.68
CA THR A 18 -3.30 21.13 -17.68
C THR A 18 -2.74 21.35 -16.28
N GLU A 19 -1.41 21.30 -16.15
CA GLU A 19 -0.68 21.84 -15.01
C GLU A 19 -1.11 23.30 -14.79
N ALA A 20 -1.91 23.53 -13.75
CA ALA A 20 -2.07 24.87 -13.20
C ALA A 20 -0.93 25.06 -12.19
N GLU A 21 0.01 25.92 -12.56
CA GLU A 21 1.14 26.37 -11.76
C GLU A 21 0.60 27.14 -10.54
N PHE A 22 0.67 26.53 -9.34
CA PHE A 22 0.31 27.19 -8.08
C PHE A 22 1.44 28.16 -7.64
N PRO A 23 1.10 29.32 -7.02
CA PRO A 23 2.06 30.35 -6.61
C PRO A 23 3.04 29.87 -5.51
N PRO A 24 4.16 30.58 -5.26
CA PRO A 24 5.35 29.99 -4.64
C PRO A 24 5.28 29.85 -3.10
N ARG A 25 5.28 28.58 -2.66
CA ARG A 25 5.91 27.95 -1.46
C ARG A 25 6.31 28.81 -0.24
N PRO A 26 5.83 28.46 0.97
CA PRO A 26 6.67 28.40 2.17
C PRO A 26 7.67 27.23 2.07
N LYS A 27 8.97 27.52 2.17
CA LYS A 27 10.04 26.51 2.10
C LYS A 27 10.31 25.88 3.47
N THR A 28 9.38 25.13 4.07
CA THR A 28 9.64 24.64 5.46
C THR A 28 8.84 23.45 5.96
N ALA A 29 8.58 22.45 5.11
CA ALA A 29 8.25 21.11 5.58
C ALA A 29 8.76 20.05 4.59
N PRO A 30 9.44 18.96 4.99
CA PRO A 30 9.37 17.74 4.21
C PRO A 30 7.88 17.45 4.01
N GLY A 31 7.41 17.37 2.77
CA GLY A 31 5.98 17.21 2.47
C GLY A 31 5.34 15.96 3.10
N GLN A 32 6.15 15.09 3.71
CA GLN A 32 5.77 13.89 4.42
C GLN A 32 6.65 13.71 5.67
N VAL A 33 6.02 13.39 6.80
CA VAL A 33 6.67 12.94 8.03
C VAL A 33 6.10 11.58 8.44
N VAL A 34 6.92 10.76 9.07
CA VAL A 34 6.54 9.38 9.44
C VAL A 34 6.66 9.20 10.95
N SER A 35 5.67 8.55 11.56
CA SER A 35 5.66 8.20 12.99
C SER A 35 5.07 6.82 13.21
N HIS A 36 5.18 6.26 14.42
CA HIS A 36 4.45 5.07 14.85
C HIS A 36 3.38 5.43 15.90
N ARG A 37 2.46 4.49 16.17
CA ARG A 37 1.40 4.65 17.17
C ARG A 37 1.97 4.80 18.57
N GLY A 38 1.43 5.72 19.36
CA GLY A 38 1.94 6.09 20.69
C GLY A 38 3.18 6.98 20.64
N GLY A 39 3.76 7.18 19.45
CA GLY A 39 4.92 8.04 19.24
C GLY A 39 4.61 9.52 19.44
N THR A 40 5.65 10.32 19.39
CA THR A 40 5.58 11.78 19.34
C THR A 40 6.20 12.24 18.03
N ILE A 41 5.51 13.10 17.31
CA ILE A 41 5.96 13.61 16.01
C ILE A 41 5.85 15.14 15.98
N VAL A 42 6.68 15.76 15.16
CA VAL A 42 6.61 17.20 14.87
C VAL A 42 6.06 17.34 13.45
N LEU A 43 5.00 18.13 13.29
CA LEU A 43 4.53 18.61 12.00
C LEU A 43 5.24 19.94 11.72
N PRO A 44 6.24 19.97 10.83
CA PRO A 44 7.05 21.16 10.62
C PRO A 44 6.25 22.25 9.89
N CYS A 45 6.34 23.48 10.38
CA CYS A 45 5.82 24.65 9.70
C CYS A 45 6.64 25.86 10.13
N ARG A 46 7.17 26.61 9.16
CA ARG A 46 7.79 27.91 9.45
C ARG A 46 7.33 28.95 8.48
N TYR A 47 7.22 30.17 8.99
CA TYR A 47 6.87 31.37 8.24
C TYR A 47 7.97 32.42 8.38
N HIS A 48 8.06 33.31 7.41
CA HIS A 48 9.03 34.41 7.39
C HIS A 48 8.28 35.73 7.20
N TYR A 49 8.06 36.47 8.29
CA TYR A 49 7.53 37.84 8.23
C TYR A 49 8.60 38.85 8.66
N GLU A 50 8.65 40.00 7.97
CA GLU A 50 9.56 41.12 8.32
C GLU A 50 9.18 41.84 9.63
N ALA A 51 8.09 41.45 10.30
CA ALA A 51 7.69 41.95 11.61
C ALA A 51 8.24 41.12 12.80
N ALA A 52 9.36 40.41 12.62
CA ALA A 52 9.99 39.55 13.63
C ALA A 52 10.66 40.31 14.81
N ALA A 53 10.17 41.51 15.15
CA ALA A 53 10.60 42.25 16.34
C ALA A 53 9.79 41.88 17.61
N HIS A 54 8.64 41.21 17.50
CA HIS A 54 7.72 40.98 18.65
C HIS A 54 7.26 39.52 18.87
N GLY A 55 7.87 38.51 18.23
CA GLY A 55 7.48 37.10 18.44
C GLY A 55 6.15 36.72 17.75
N HIS A 56 5.33 35.87 18.39
CA HIS A 56 4.00 35.47 17.87
C HIS A 56 2.88 36.52 18.12
N ASP A 57 3.22 37.69 18.64
CA ASP A 57 2.23 38.75 18.88
C ASP A 57 1.71 39.29 17.54
N GLY A 58 0.39 39.23 17.34
CA GLY A 58 -0.26 39.66 16.10
C GLY A 58 -0.32 38.61 14.97
N VAL A 59 0.22 37.40 15.19
CA VAL A 59 0.13 36.29 14.23
C VAL A 59 -0.86 35.24 14.74
N ARG A 60 -1.81 34.86 13.90
CA ARG A 60 -2.73 33.75 14.14
C ARG A 60 -2.20 32.51 13.45
N LEU A 61 -1.94 31.47 14.25
CA LEU A 61 -1.59 30.15 13.77
C LEU A 61 -2.81 29.24 13.85
N LYS A 62 -3.09 28.53 12.77
CA LYS A 62 -4.18 27.55 12.72
C LYS A 62 -3.70 26.28 12.04
N TRP A 63 -3.72 25.20 12.79
CA TRP A 63 -3.54 23.85 12.26
C TRP A 63 -4.91 23.21 12.07
N THR A 64 -5.13 22.68 10.87
CA THR A 64 -6.30 21.87 10.55
C THR A 64 -5.88 20.51 9.99
N LYS A 65 -6.76 19.52 10.11
CA LYS A 65 -6.62 18.23 9.44
C LYS A 65 -7.61 18.16 8.28
N VAL A 66 -7.13 17.78 7.12
CA VAL A 66 -7.97 17.47 5.95
C VAL A 66 -8.76 16.19 6.25
N VAL A 67 -10.09 16.31 6.31
CA VAL A 67 -11.00 15.18 6.51
C VAL A 67 -11.50 14.68 5.16
N ASP A 68 -11.86 15.61 4.28
CA ASP A 68 -12.19 15.39 2.88
C ASP A 68 -11.70 16.58 2.04
N PRO A 69 -11.73 16.54 0.70
CA PRO A 69 -11.21 17.62 -0.15
C PRO A 69 -11.82 19.00 0.09
N LEU A 70 -12.98 19.08 0.76
CA LEU A 70 -13.72 20.31 1.04
C LEU A 70 -13.92 20.57 2.55
N ALA A 71 -13.51 19.65 3.43
CA ALA A 71 -13.73 19.74 4.86
C ALA A 71 -12.44 19.58 5.67
N PHE A 72 -12.27 20.51 6.59
CA PHE A 72 -11.12 20.62 7.49
C PHE A 72 -11.60 20.57 8.93
N ALA A 73 -10.96 19.75 9.75
CA ALA A 73 -11.20 19.71 11.19
C ALA A 73 -10.13 20.53 11.91
N ASP A 74 -10.56 21.43 12.80
CA ASP A 74 -9.61 22.19 13.63
C ASP A 74 -8.81 21.24 14.54
N VAL A 75 -7.49 21.42 14.54
CA VAL A 75 -6.55 20.65 15.36
C VAL A 75 -6.04 21.52 16.50
N PHE A 76 -5.50 22.69 16.14
CA PHE A 76 -4.88 23.61 17.08
C PHE A 76 -4.96 25.05 16.56
N VAL A 77 -5.22 26.01 17.44
CA VAL A 77 -5.17 27.45 17.12
C VAL A 77 -4.36 28.17 18.17
N ALA A 78 -3.50 29.09 17.75
CA ALA A 78 -2.82 30.04 18.62
C ALA A 78 -2.95 31.47 18.10
N LEU A 79 -3.04 32.42 19.03
CA LEU A 79 -3.03 33.85 18.79
C LEU A 79 -2.29 34.51 19.96
N GLY A 80 -1.06 34.98 19.71
CA GLY A 80 -0.16 35.45 20.76
C GLY A 80 0.07 34.37 21.83
N SER A 81 -0.20 34.68 23.10
CA SER A 81 -0.05 33.74 24.23
C SER A 81 -1.22 32.75 24.37
N GLN A 82 -2.36 33.03 23.73
CA GLN A 82 -3.56 32.21 23.85
C GLN A 82 -3.50 31.09 22.83
N HIS A 83 -3.80 29.87 23.28
CA HIS A 83 -3.80 28.71 22.41
C HIS A 83 -4.85 27.68 22.82
N ARG A 84 -5.28 26.88 21.87
CA ARG A 84 -6.32 25.86 22.07
C ARG A 84 -6.14 24.71 21.10
N ALA A 85 -6.05 23.50 21.64
CA ALA A 85 -6.25 22.27 20.90
C ALA A 85 -7.74 21.86 20.88
N PHE A 86 -8.16 21.15 19.84
CA PHE A 86 -9.57 20.78 19.61
C PHE A 86 -9.77 19.27 19.57
N GLY A 87 -11.02 18.81 19.77
CA GLY A 87 -11.39 17.39 19.68
C GLY A 87 -10.46 16.45 20.45
N SER A 88 -10.03 15.37 19.78
CA SER A 88 -9.11 14.38 20.32
C SER A 88 -7.67 14.89 20.47
N TYR A 89 -7.32 16.06 19.92
CA TYR A 89 -5.99 16.67 20.01
C TYR A 89 -5.73 17.39 21.34
N ARG A 90 -6.78 17.59 22.15
CA ARG A 90 -6.67 18.20 23.49
C ARG A 90 -5.70 17.42 24.37
N GLY A 91 -4.74 18.15 24.96
CA GLY A 91 -3.74 17.57 25.87
C GLY A 91 -2.60 16.82 25.18
N ARG A 92 -2.54 16.81 23.84
CA ARG A 92 -1.47 16.15 23.09
C ARG A 92 -0.89 16.94 21.92
N ALA A 93 -1.57 18.01 21.48
CA ALA A 93 -1.07 18.94 20.48
C ALA A 93 -0.59 20.24 21.15
N GLU A 94 0.65 20.64 20.87
CA GLU A 94 1.29 21.85 21.39
C GLU A 94 2.25 22.45 20.37
N LEU A 95 2.54 23.75 20.47
CA LEU A 95 3.55 24.38 19.63
C LEU A 95 4.95 24.05 20.12
N GLN A 96 5.87 23.77 19.19
CA GLN A 96 7.26 23.46 19.51
C GLN A 96 8.05 24.71 19.97
N ASN A 97 7.77 25.86 19.34
CA ASN A 97 8.28 27.18 19.71
C ASN A 97 9.82 27.30 19.79
N HIS A 98 10.55 26.86 18.75
CA HIS A 98 12.02 27.01 18.66
C HIS A 98 12.51 28.41 18.26
N GLY A 99 11.65 29.43 18.35
CA GLY A 99 12.01 30.81 18.07
C GLY A 99 11.03 31.52 17.14
N PRO A 100 11.33 32.76 16.76
CA PRO A 100 10.49 33.54 15.85
C PRO A 100 10.29 32.79 14.52
N GLY A 101 9.05 32.76 14.02
CA GLY A 101 8.71 32.10 12.77
C GLY A 101 8.51 30.59 12.84
N ASP A 102 8.68 29.95 14.01
CA ASP A 102 8.40 28.51 14.17
C ASP A 102 6.94 28.26 14.56
N ALA A 103 6.18 27.72 13.62
CA ALA A 103 4.79 27.33 13.78
C ALA A 103 4.61 25.80 13.86
N SER A 104 5.71 25.06 14.08
CA SER A 104 5.69 23.60 14.10
C SER A 104 4.84 23.05 15.25
N LEU A 105 4.01 22.05 14.95
CA LEU A 105 3.12 21.42 15.92
C LEU A 105 3.71 20.10 16.42
N VAL A 106 3.93 19.99 17.73
CA VAL A 106 4.25 18.73 18.38
C VAL A 106 2.95 17.98 18.65
N LEU A 107 2.85 16.76 18.12
CA LEU A 107 1.75 15.86 18.37
C LEU A 107 2.22 14.62 19.12
N ARG A 108 1.79 14.50 20.37
CA ARG A 108 2.10 13.39 21.28
C ARG A 108 1.05 12.28 21.17
N ASN A 109 1.44 11.07 21.58
CA ASN A 109 0.58 9.89 21.64
C ASN A 109 -0.23 9.71 20.34
N VAL A 110 0.49 9.60 19.23
CA VAL A 110 -0.10 9.51 17.88
C VAL A 110 -1.00 8.27 17.78
N THR A 111 -2.21 8.46 17.26
CA THR A 111 -3.23 7.44 17.06
C THR A 111 -3.43 7.15 15.57
N LEU A 112 -4.15 6.07 15.24
CA LEU A 112 -4.48 5.77 13.84
C LEU A 112 -5.36 6.84 13.20
N GLN A 113 -6.16 7.56 13.99
CA GLN A 113 -7.00 8.65 13.50
C GLN A 113 -6.19 9.89 13.13
N ASP A 114 -4.90 9.96 13.47
CA ASP A 114 -4.03 11.08 13.12
C ASP A 114 -3.38 10.92 11.75
N TYR A 115 -3.45 9.73 11.15
CA TYR A 115 -3.01 9.55 9.77
C TYR A 115 -3.75 10.53 8.84
N GLY A 116 -3.00 11.23 7.98
CA GLY A 116 -3.58 12.12 6.97
C GLY A 116 -2.78 13.38 6.70
N ARG A 117 -3.41 14.33 6.01
CA ARG A 117 -2.82 15.63 5.67
C ARG A 117 -3.27 16.70 6.64
N TYR A 118 -2.34 17.57 6.98
CA TYR A 118 -2.52 18.69 7.88
C TYR A 118 -2.13 19.98 7.18
N GLU A 119 -2.91 21.02 7.40
CA GLU A 119 -2.65 22.36 6.91
C GLU A 119 -2.24 23.26 8.07
N CYS A 120 -1.17 24.01 7.87
CA CYS A 120 -0.71 25.08 8.74
C CYS A 120 -1.03 26.41 8.05
N GLU A 121 -2.00 27.14 8.58
CA GLU A 121 -2.38 28.49 8.14
C GLU A 121 -1.79 29.51 9.11
N VAL A 122 -1.10 30.51 8.55
CA VAL A 122 -0.43 31.59 9.27
C VAL A 122 -0.96 32.92 8.74
N THR A 123 -1.79 33.58 9.55
CA THR A 123 -2.43 34.85 9.19
C THR A 123 -1.88 35.98 10.04
N ASN A 124 -1.56 37.12 9.42
CA ASN A 124 -1.33 38.40 10.10
C ASN A 124 -2.26 39.49 9.50
N GLU A 125 -2.06 40.76 9.84
CA GLU A 125 -2.92 41.86 9.33
C GLU A 125 -2.75 42.15 7.83
N LEU A 126 -1.70 41.64 7.18
CA LEU A 126 -1.26 42.00 5.84
C LEU A 126 -1.19 40.80 4.87
N GLU A 127 -0.91 39.60 5.38
CA GLU A 127 -0.55 38.40 4.63
C GLU A 127 -1.14 37.13 5.27
N ASP A 128 -1.56 36.21 4.40
CA ASP A 128 -2.00 34.86 4.72
C ASP A 128 -1.10 33.86 3.98
N ASP A 129 -0.44 32.97 4.71
CA ASP A 129 0.37 31.88 4.15
C ASP A 129 -0.11 30.52 4.67
N ALA A 130 -0.03 29.49 3.83
CA ALA A 130 -0.47 28.14 4.16
C ALA A 130 0.50 27.07 3.66
N GLY A 131 0.76 26.08 4.51
CA GLY A 131 1.62 24.93 4.22
C GLY A 131 0.92 23.60 4.50
N MET A 132 1.23 22.58 3.70
CA MET A 132 0.67 21.23 3.86
C MET A 132 1.73 20.23 4.31
N VAL A 133 1.36 19.38 5.27
CA VAL A 133 2.20 18.29 5.81
C VAL A 133 1.40 16.99 5.82
N LYS A 134 1.94 15.92 5.23
CA LYS A 134 1.37 14.57 5.32
C LYS A 134 1.99 13.80 6.49
N LEU A 135 1.18 13.39 7.46
CA LEU A 135 1.58 12.46 8.53
C LEU A 135 1.25 11.02 8.10
N ASP A 136 2.31 10.26 7.82
CA ASP A 136 2.22 8.83 7.58
C ASP A 136 2.54 8.04 8.84
N LEU A 137 1.95 6.85 8.96
CA LEU A 137 2.19 5.95 10.08
C LEU A 137 2.92 4.71 9.62
N GLU A 138 3.95 4.30 10.36
CA GLU A 138 4.69 3.07 10.11
C GLU A 138 3.79 1.86 10.27
N GLY A 139 3.81 0.98 9.26
CA GLY A 139 2.96 -0.19 9.29
C GLY A 139 3.11 -1.13 8.12
N VAL A 140 2.19 -2.11 8.09
CA VAL A 140 2.08 -3.09 7.03
C VAL A 140 0.66 -3.12 6.49
N VAL A 141 0.53 -3.23 5.18
CA VAL A 141 -0.72 -3.41 4.45
C VAL A 141 -0.93 -4.89 4.22
N PHE A 142 -2.13 -5.41 4.44
CA PHE A 142 -2.47 -6.81 4.19
C PHE A 142 -3.90 -6.93 3.62
N PRO A 143 -4.39 -8.12 3.22
CA PRO A 143 -5.77 -8.28 2.74
C PRO A 143 -6.71 -8.94 3.78
N TYR A 144 -7.97 -8.49 3.89
CA TYR A 144 -8.99 -9.18 4.74
C TYR A 144 -9.69 -10.26 3.97
N HIS A 145 -10.10 -11.25 4.74
CA HIS A 145 -11.05 -12.23 4.28
C HIS A 145 -12.10 -12.44 5.38
N PRO A 146 -13.24 -11.73 5.34
CA PRO A 146 -14.32 -12.00 6.28
C PRO A 146 -14.86 -13.42 6.07
N ARG A 147 -15.35 -14.06 7.15
CA ARG A 147 -15.73 -15.49 7.17
C ARG A 147 -16.75 -15.89 6.10
N GLY A 148 -17.51 -14.93 5.58
CA GLY A 148 -18.53 -15.18 4.56
C GLY A 148 -18.06 -15.10 3.11
N GLY A 149 -16.87 -14.57 2.78
CA GLY A 149 -16.57 -14.28 1.38
C GLY A 149 -15.54 -13.18 1.14
N ARG A 150 -15.08 -13.02 -0.10
CA ARG A 150 -14.38 -11.83 -0.60
C ARG A 150 -15.50 -10.91 -1.09
N TYR A 151 -15.32 -9.59 -1.01
CA TYR A 151 -16.30 -8.60 -1.50
C TYR A 151 -17.65 -8.59 -0.79
N LYS A 152 -17.69 -9.04 0.48
CA LYS A 152 -18.93 -9.05 1.28
C LYS A 152 -19.12 -7.83 2.18
N LEU A 153 -18.13 -6.96 2.28
CA LEU A 153 -18.23 -5.77 3.10
C LEU A 153 -18.51 -4.57 2.21
N THR A 154 -19.45 -3.75 2.65
CA THR A 154 -19.54 -2.35 2.24
C THR A 154 -18.36 -1.55 2.79
N TYR A 155 -18.15 -0.32 2.31
CA TYR A 155 -17.10 0.57 2.82
C TYR A 155 -17.19 0.76 4.34
N ALA A 156 -18.40 1.03 4.85
CA ALA A 156 -18.64 1.23 6.28
C ALA A 156 -18.35 -0.03 7.12
N GLU A 157 -18.70 -1.21 6.59
CA GLU A 157 -18.37 -2.48 7.22
C GLU A 157 -16.88 -2.79 7.19
N ALA A 158 -16.19 -2.48 6.09
CA ALA A 158 -14.74 -2.63 5.97
C ALA A 158 -14.01 -1.70 6.94
N GLN A 159 -14.48 -0.45 7.10
CA GLN A 159 -13.95 0.50 8.07
C GLN A 159 -14.10 -0.01 9.51
N ARG A 160 -15.29 -0.50 9.87
CA ARG A 160 -15.54 -1.10 11.20
C ARG A 160 -14.66 -2.33 11.44
N ALA A 161 -14.58 -3.24 10.47
CA ALA A 161 -13.76 -4.44 10.59
C ALA A 161 -12.25 -4.15 10.71
N CYS A 162 -11.76 -3.06 10.10
CA CYS A 162 -10.41 -2.57 10.34
C CYS A 162 -10.25 -2.04 11.76
N ALA A 163 -11.18 -1.20 12.22
CA ALA A 163 -11.14 -0.62 13.56
C ALA A 163 -11.18 -1.69 14.67
N GLU A 164 -11.98 -2.74 14.52
CA GLU A 164 -12.03 -3.90 15.44
C GLU A 164 -10.69 -4.64 15.55
N GLN A 165 -9.83 -4.53 14.54
CA GLN A 165 -8.50 -5.14 14.50
C GLN A 165 -7.38 -4.13 14.80
N ASP A 166 -7.73 -2.97 15.36
CA ASP A 166 -6.82 -1.87 15.62
C ASP A 166 -6.06 -1.43 14.33
N GLY A 167 -6.82 -1.27 13.25
CA GLY A 167 -6.34 -0.90 11.92
C GLY A 167 -7.23 0.14 11.22
N ILE A 168 -6.76 0.63 10.07
CA ILE A 168 -7.48 1.58 9.20
C ILE A 168 -7.44 1.09 7.75
N LEU A 169 -8.35 1.58 6.91
CA LEU A 169 -8.34 1.33 5.47
C LEU A 169 -7.10 1.99 4.83
N ALA A 170 -6.50 1.34 3.84
CA ALA A 170 -5.33 1.89 3.15
C ALA A 170 -5.80 2.96 2.18
N SER A 171 -4.97 3.99 2.05
CA SER A 171 -5.06 4.91 0.92
C SER A 171 -4.66 4.22 -0.39
N ALA A 172 -5.06 4.80 -1.52
CA ALA A 172 -4.66 4.34 -2.84
C ALA A 172 -3.13 4.30 -3.00
N GLU A 173 -2.42 5.29 -2.47
CA GLU A 173 -0.95 5.36 -2.48
C GLU A 173 -0.32 4.18 -1.72
N GLN A 174 -0.84 3.85 -0.53
CA GLN A 174 -0.36 2.73 0.29
C GLN A 174 -0.65 1.38 -0.36
N LEU A 175 -1.82 1.22 -1.00
CA LEU A 175 -2.15 0.02 -1.77
C LEU A 175 -1.21 -0.14 -2.96
N HIS A 176 -0.95 0.94 -3.68
CA HIS A 176 -0.02 0.93 -4.82
C HIS A 176 1.41 0.64 -4.38
N ALA A 177 1.87 1.24 -3.28
CA ALA A 177 3.18 0.95 -2.69
C ALA A 177 3.27 -0.51 -2.24
N ALA A 178 2.30 -1.02 -1.47
CA ALA A 178 2.27 -2.42 -1.04
C ALA A 178 2.22 -3.41 -2.21
N TRP A 179 1.49 -3.06 -3.28
CA TRP A 179 1.48 -3.85 -4.51
C TRP A 179 2.87 -3.88 -5.18
N ARG A 180 3.56 -2.74 -5.28
CA ARG A 180 4.94 -2.68 -5.79
C ARG A 180 5.93 -3.42 -4.89
N ASP A 181 5.73 -3.35 -3.57
CA ASP A 181 6.57 -3.97 -2.55
C ASP A 181 6.22 -5.44 -2.28
N GLY A 182 5.30 -6.00 -3.08
CA GLY A 182 5.14 -7.44 -3.14
C GLY A 182 3.99 -8.03 -2.33
N LEU A 183 2.87 -7.32 -2.23
CA LEU A 183 1.58 -7.85 -1.81
C LEU A 183 1.01 -8.79 -2.90
N ASP A 184 1.67 -9.93 -3.16
CA ASP A 184 1.32 -10.91 -4.21
C ASP A 184 1.48 -12.37 -3.73
N TRP A 185 0.36 -13.06 -3.47
CA TRP A 185 0.34 -14.47 -3.05
C TRP A 185 -0.70 -15.25 -3.85
N VAL A 186 -0.28 -15.80 -5.01
CA VAL A 186 -1.07 -16.56 -6.02
C VAL A 186 -2.38 -15.90 -6.45
N SER A 187 -2.86 -16.17 -7.66
CA SER A 187 -4.13 -15.59 -8.15
C SER A 187 -5.31 -15.84 -7.19
N SER A 188 -5.46 -17.09 -6.74
CA SER A 188 -6.53 -17.57 -5.86
C SER A 188 -6.35 -19.07 -5.52
N VAL A 189 -7.17 -19.64 -4.64
CA VAL A 189 -7.12 -21.08 -4.26
C VAL A 189 -8.53 -21.67 -4.31
N LEU A 190 -8.71 -22.87 -4.88
CA LEU A 190 -10.00 -23.54 -5.05
C LEU A 190 -10.79 -23.61 -3.73
N ASN A 191 -12.04 -23.15 -3.77
CA ASN A 191 -12.94 -23.07 -2.60
C ASN A 191 -12.31 -22.37 -1.38
N ARG A 192 -11.21 -21.64 -1.58
CA ARG A 192 -10.41 -20.96 -0.55
C ARG A 192 -9.87 -21.91 0.51
N ASN A 193 -9.73 -23.19 0.16
CA ASN A 193 -9.19 -24.19 1.08
C ASN A 193 -7.66 -24.14 1.06
N ILE A 194 -7.08 -23.12 1.71
CA ILE A 194 -5.62 -22.93 1.79
C ILE A 194 -4.95 -24.11 2.50
N ARG A 195 -5.66 -24.80 3.39
CA ARG A 195 -5.12 -25.97 4.10
C ARG A 195 -4.90 -27.15 3.16
N GLN A 196 -5.78 -27.35 2.18
CA GLN A 196 -5.76 -28.48 1.25
C GLN A 196 -5.16 -28.13 -0.13
N PHE A 197 -5.23 -26.87 -0.55
CA PHE A 197 -4.85 -26.43 -1.90
C PHE A 197 -3.93 -25.20 -1.92
N GLY A 198 -3.35 -24.84 -0.77
CA GLY A 198 -2.55 -23.63 -0.62
C GLY A 198 -1.16 -23.74 -1.26
N LYS A 199 -0.55 -22.57 -1.51
CA LYS A 199 0.76 -22.45 -2.16
C LYS A 199 1.92 -23.21 -1.50
N LYS A 200 1.80 -23.62 -0.24
CA LYS A 200 2.82 -24.42 0.45
C LYS A 200 3.03 -25.78 -0.24
N HIS A 201 1.97 -26.31 -0.85
CA HIS A 201 1.97 -27.58 -1.58
C HIS A 201 2.73 -27.50 -2.92
N LEU A 202 3.12 -26.31 -3.37
CA LEU A 202 3.98 -26.19 -4.56
C LEU A 202 5.39 -26.77 -4.32
N PHE A 203 5.82 -26.88 -3.04
CA PHE A 203 7.22 -27.14 -2.67
C PHE A 203 7.41 -28.24 -1.62
N ASP A 204 6.35 -28.85 -1.10
CA ASP A 204 6.45 -29.81 0.01
C ASP A 204 6.84 -31.23 -0.42
N GLN A 205 6.90 -31.50 -1.73
CA GLN A 205 7.26 -32.79 -2.31
C GLN A 205 6.30 -33.93 -1.93
N ASP A 206 5.08 -33.60 -1.51
CA ASP A 206 4.04 -34.57 -1.23
C ASP A 206 3.17 -34.77 -2.48
N GLU A 207 3.19 -35.98 -3.04
CA GLU A 207 2.46 -36.34 -4.26
C GLU A 207 0.93 -36.29 -4.07
N GLU A 208 0.44 -36.32 -2.83
CA GLU A 208 -0.99 -36.26 -2.49
C GLU A 208 -1.51 -34.83 -2.29
N THR A 209 -0.62 -33.83 -2.33
CA THR A 209 -0.99 -32.42 -2.15
C THR A 209 -0.72 -31.60 -3.40
N CYS A 210 -1.49 -30.53 -3.59
CA CYS A 210 -1.30 -29.65 -4.72
C CYS A 210 -1.68 -28.20 -4.38
N TRP A 211 -1.19 -27.28 -5.20
CA TRP A 211 -1.83 -25.98 -5.34
C TRP A 211 -2.89 -26.05 -6.42
N ASN A 212 -4.10 -25.60 -6.08
CA ASN A 212 -5.23 -25.57 -7.01
C ASN A 212 -5.77 -24.14 -7.06
N SER A 213 -5.71 -23.50 -8.22
CA SER A 213 -6.21 -22.14 -8.39
C SER A 213 -7.74 -22.09 -8.31
N ASP A 214 -8.30 -20.93 -8.01
CA ASP A 214 -9.73 -20.71 -8.25
C ASP A 214 -9.97 -20.46 -9.75
N GLN A 215 -11.24 -20.45 -10.17
CA GLN A 215 -11.63 -20.16 -11.55
C GLN A 215 -11.23 -18.74 -11.99
N GLY A 216 -10.85 -18.57 -13.25
CA GLY A 216 -10.46 -17.26 -13.79
C GLY A 216 -9.75 -17.31 -15.15
N PRO A 217 -9.81 -16.23 -15.94
CA PRO A 217 -9.28 -16.21 -17.31
C PRO A 217 -7.74 -16.31 -17.38
N CYS A 218 -7.06 -16.08 -16.26
CA CYS A 218 -5.61 -16.15 -16.15
C CYS A 218 -5.21 -16.48 -14.72
N GLN A 219 -4.24 -17.37 -14.56
CA GLN A 219 -3.69 -17.78 -13.26
C GLN A 219 -2.21 -17.44 -13.19
N TRP A 220 -1.66 -17.24 -12.00
CA TRP A 220 -0.25 -16.88 -11.90
C TRP A 220 0.37 -17.31 -10.57
N VAL A 221 1.68 -17.55 -10.63
CA VAL A 221 2.54 -17.89 -9.49
C VAL A 221 3.76 -16.97 -9.53
N THR A 222 4.03 -16.28 -8.43
CA THR A 222 5.24 -15.49 -8.25
C THR A 222 6.18 -16.17 -7.26
N LEU A 223 7.45 -16.27 -7.63
CA LEU A 223 8.55 -16.81 -6.84
C LEU A 223 9.50 -15.66 -6.52
N LYS A 224 9.83 -15.50 -5.23
CA LYS A 224 10.79 -14.50 -4.79
C LYS A 224 11.99 -15.21 -4.20
N PHE A 225 13.17 -14.81 -4.65
CA PHE A 225 14.43 -15.36 -4.18
C PHE A 225 14.99 -14.46 -3.08
N PRO A 226 15.51 -15.04 -1.98
CA PRO A 226 16.11 -14.25 -0.89
C PRO A 226 17.39 -13.51 -1.31
N GLN A 227 17.94 -13.85 -2.48
CA GLN A 227 19.10 -13.23 -3.10
C GLN A 227 18.96 -13.35 -4.62
N ARG A 228 19.68 -12.51 -5.38
CA ARG A 228 19.70 -12.57 -6.84
C ARG A 228 20.21 -13.95 -7.29
N VAL A 229 19.51 -14.55 -8.24
CA VAL A 229 19.83 -15.87 -8.79
C VAL A 229 19.81 -15.81 -10.31
N ARG A 230 20.69 -16.59 -10.94
CA ARG A 230 20.65 -16.84 -12.38
C ARG A 230 19.82 -18.10 -12.62
N VAL A 231 18.57 -17.90 -13.04
CA VAL A 231 17.65 -19.01 -13.31
C VAL A 231 17.96 -19.61 -14.67
N SER A 232 18.08 -20.93 -14.74
CA SER A 232 18.31 -21.66 -15.99
C SER A 232 17.08 -22.48 -16.40
N GLN A 233 16.28 -22.93 -15.44
CA GLN A 233 15.23 -23.90 -15.72
C GLN A 233 14.09 -23.83 -14.70
N LEU A 234 12.86 -23.98 -15.20
CA LEU A 234 11.64 -24.12 -14.41
C LEU A 234 11.03 -25.48 -14.68
N GLN A 235 10.70 -26.22 -13.62
CA GLN A 235 9.99 -27.49 -13.72
C GLN A 235 8.62 -27.36 -13.07
N ILE A 236 7.58 -27.73 -13.79
CA ILE A 236 6.20 -27.74 -13.28
C ILE A 236 5.57 -29.09 -13.58
N GLN A 237 4.93 -29.68 -12.59
CA GLN A 237 4.07 -30.85 -12.75
C GLN A 237 2.62 -30.44 -12.56
N PHE A 238 1.84 -30.51 -13.64
CA PHE A 238 0.41 -30.22 -13.63
C PHE A 238 -0.43 -31.46 -13.36
N GLN A 239 -1.64 -31.26 -12.83
CA GLN A 239 -2.68 -32.28 -12.94
C GLN A 239 -3.18 -32.36 -14.39
N GLY A 240 -3.38 -33.57 -14.91
CA GLY A 240 -3.95 -33.77 -16.24
C GLY A 240 -5.29 -33.03 -16.40
N GLY A 241 -5.41 -32.21 -17.46
CA GLY A 241 -6.59 -31.41 -17.76
C GLY A 241 -6.69 -30.05 -17.04
N PHE A 242 -5.80 -29.75 -16.09
CA PHE A 242 -5.79 -28.49 -15.32
C PHE A 242 -4.48 -27.72 -15.51
N SER A 243 -4.15 -27.46 -16.78
CA SER A 243 -2.91 -26.84 -17.23
C SER A 243 -3.21 -25.62 -18.11
N SER A 244 -2.24 -25.18 -18.90
CA SER A 244 -2.35 -24.00 -19.75
C SER A 244 -1.74 -24.22 -21.13
N HIS A 245 -2.37 -23.63 -22.14
CA HIS A 245 -1.89 -23.60 -23.52
C HIS A 245 -0.81 -22.53 -23.73
N ARG A 246 -0.86 -21.43 -22.97
CA ARG A 246 0.08 -20.30 -23.08
C ARG A 246 0.63 -19.88 -21.72
N GLY A 247 1.96 -19.86 -21.61
CA GLY A 247 2.66 -19.37 -20.43
C GLY A 247 3.48 -18.12 -20.72
N CYS A 248 3.60 -17.22 -19.74
CA CYS A 248 4.47 -16.06 -19.83
C CYS A 248 5.34 -15.93 -18.58
N LEU A 249 6.64 -15.71 -18.79
CA LEU A 249 7.60 -15.39 -17.73
C LEU A 249 7.91 -13.89 -17.80
N GLU A 250 7.75 -13.16 -16.69
CA GLU A 250 8.17 -11.75 -16.65
C GLU A 250 9.71 -11.69 -16.74
N GLY A 251 10.25 -11.04 -17.78
CA GLY A 251 11.69 -10.85 -18.01
C GLY A 251 12.28 -11.47 -19.30
N GLY A 252 11.48 -12.08 -20.18
CA GLY A 252 11.94 -12.58 -21.47
C GLY A 252 10.81 -12.88 -22.46
N ASP A 253 11.17 -13.15 -23.73
CA ASP A 253 10.22 -13.48 -24.79
C ASP A 253 9.27 -14.61 -24.38
N THR A 254 7.98 -14.42 -24.66
CA THR A 254 6.89 -15.37 -24.41
C THR A 254 7.21 -16.73 -25.00
N LYS A 255 7.55 -17.71 -24.16
CA LYS A 255 7.66 -19.12 -24.58
C LYS A 255 6.43 -19.88 -24.11
N PRO A 256 5.79 -20.69 -24.97
CA PRO A 256 4.64 -21.49 -24.56
C PRO A 256 5.06 -22.48 -23.46
N LEU A 257 4.57 -22.27 -22.23
CA LEU A 257 4.62 -23.28 -21.17
C LEU A 257 3.47 -24.27 -21.42
N PHE A 258 3.67 -25.18 -22.36
CA PHE A 258 2.66 -26.17 -22.71
C PHE A 258 2.97 -27.53 -22.07
N ALA A 259 1.96 -28.14 -21.48
CA ALA A 259 2.03 -29.50 -20.93
C ALA A 259 0.72 -30.24 -21.23
N LEU A 260 0.79 -31.32 -22.02
CA LEU A 260 -0.36 -32.19 -22.32
C LEU A 260 -0.45 -33.41 -21.39
N THR A 261 0.48 -33.59 -20.47
CA THR A 261 0.59 -34.82 -19.68
C THR A 261 0.78 -34.52 -18.18
N ALA A 262 0.50 -35.50 -17.31
CA ALA A 262 0.64 -35.40 -15.86
C ALA A 262 2.09 -35.52 -15.35
N HIS A 263 3.08 -35.56 -16.26
CA HIS A 263 4.49 -35.66 -15.90
C HIS A 263 5.09 -34.28 -15.58
N ALA A 264 6.25 -34.26 -14.90
CA ALA A 264 7.00 -33.03 -14.70
C ALA A 264 7.53 -32.50 -16.04
N HIS A 265 7.13 -31.29 -16.42
CA HIS A 265 7.60 -30.62 -17.63
C HIS A 265 8.72 -29.66 -17.28
N THR A 266 9.75 -29.66 -18.11
CA THR A 266 10.92 -28.81 -17.94
C THR A 266 10.90 -27.70 -19.00
N PHE A 267 10.99 -26.47 -18.54
CA PHE A 267 10.97 -25.27 -19.37
C PHE A 267 12.31 -24.54 -19.26
N PRO A 268 13.09 -24.47 -20.36
CA PRO A 268 14.37 -23.75 -20.35
C PRO A 268 14.12 -22.24 -20.32
N ILE A 269 14.72 -21.58 -19.34
CA ILE A 269 14.63 -20.12 -19.16
C ILE A 269 15.90 -19.50 -19.74
N PRO A 270 15.80 -18.46 -20.60
CA PRO A 270 16.98 -17.70 -21.02
C PRO A 270 17.78 -17.24 -19.80
N PRO A 271 19.12 -17.30 -19.81
CA PRO A 271 19.91 -16.90 -18.65
C PRO A 271 19.59 -15.46 -18.26
N ALA A 272 18.89 -15.31 -17.13
CA ALA A 272 18.47 -14.03 -16.60
C ALA A 272 18.72 -14.03 -15.09
N GLU A 273 19.34 -12.95 -14.63
CA GLU A 273 19.50 -12.70 -13.21
C GLU A 273 18.26 -12.02 -12.68
N VAL A 274 17.58 -12.68 -11.75
CA VAL A 274 16.32 -12.22 -11.19
C VAL A 274 16.34 -12.34 -9.67
N ASP A 275 15.68 -11.39 -9.01
CA ASP A 275 15.26 -11.45 -7.62
C ASP A 275 13.84 -12.03 -7.48
N GLN A 276 13.07 -11.98 -8.57
CA GLN A 276 11.70 -12.47 -8.66
C GLN A 276 11.42 -13.10 -10.02
N LEU A 277 10.69 -14.23 -10.02
CA LEU A 277 10.20 -14.90 -11.22
C LEU A 277 8.68 -15.04 -11.14
N LYS A 278 7.96 -14.41 -12.06
CA LYS A 278 6.51 -14.60 -12.19
C LYS A 278 6.19 -15.46 -13.40
N VAL A 279 5.35 -16.45 -13.16
CA VAL A 279 4.80 -17.36 -14.17
C VAL A 279 3.31 -17.06 -14.30
N THR A 280 2.89 -16.71 -15.51
CA THR A 280 1.49 -16.44 -15.85
C THR A 280 0.98 -17.53 -16.77
N PHE A 281 -0.20 -18.06 -16.47
CA PHE A 281 -0.90 -19.12 -17.21
C PHE A 281 -2.14 -18.51 -17.87
N GLU A 282 -2.17 -18.52 -19.19
CA GLU A 282 -3.25 -18.04 -20.04
C GLU A 282 -3.83 -19.21 -20.84
N ASP A 283 -5.06 -19.06 -21.34
CA ASP A 283 -5.69 -20.06 -22.21
C ASP A 283 -5.63 -21.47 -21.57
N THR A 284 -6.28 -21.64 -20.42
CA THR A 284 -6.20 -22.87 -19.62
C THR A 284 -6.98 -24.01 -20.26
N THR A 285 -6.52 -25.26 -20.04
CA THR A 285 -7.22 -26.45 -20.54
C THR A 285 -8.52 -26.75 -19.80
N ASP A 286 -8.67 -26.27 -18.56
CA ASP A 286 -9.92 -26.37 -17.80
C ASP A 286 -10.92 -25.30 -18.26
N PHE A 287 -12.18 -25.70 -18.44
CA PHE A 287 -13.25 -24.81 -18.91
C PHE A 287 -13.48 -23.59 -18.00
N PHE A 288 -13.19 -23.72 -16.70
CA PHE A 288 -13.37 -22.65 -15.73
C PHE A 288 -12.11 -21.81 -15.51
N GLY A 289 -11.01 -22.06 -16.23
CA GLY A 289 -9.83 -21.24 -16.04
C GLY A 289 -8.85 -21.74 -14.98
N ARG A 290 -9.02 -22.97 -14.45
CA ARG A 290 -8.23 -23.44 -13.29
C ARG A 290 -6.91 -24.08 -13.69
N VAL A 291 -5.91 -23.89 -12.82
CA VAL A 291 -4.60 -24.53 -12.91
C VAL A 291 -4.33 -25.30 -11.62
N VAL A 292 -3.84 -26.53 -11.76
CA VAL A 292 -3.46 -27.38 -10.63
C VAL A 292 -2.01 -27.84 -10.78
N ILE A 293 -1.20 -27.55 -9.78
CA ILE A 293 0.24 -27.84 -9.76
C ILE A 293 0.56 -28.71 -8.54
N TYR A 294 1.10 -29.89 -8.79
CA TYR A 294 1.63 -30.78 -7.74
C TYR A 294 3.00 -30.30 -7.29
N HIS A 295 3.91 -30.05 -8.24
CA HIS A 295 5.27 -29.66 -7.94
C HIS A 295 5.75 -28.52 -8.81
N LEU A 296 6.41 -27.55 -8.18
CA LEU A 296 7.13 -26.48 -8.86
C LEU A 296 8.58 -26.45 -8.36
N ARG A 297 9.53 -26.53 -9.28
CA ARG A 297 10.96 -26.38 -8.97
C ARG A 297 11.60 -25.34 -9.87
N VAL A 298 12.47 -24.52 -9.29
CA VAL A 298 13.34 -23.61 -10.04
C VAL A 298 14.76 -24.10 -9.87
N LEU A 299 15.46 -24.29 -10.99
CA LEU A 299 16.88 -24.62 -11.02
C LEU A 299 17.65 -23.42 -11.56
N GLY A 300 18.81 -23.21 -10.97
CA GLY A 300 19.67 -22.08 -11.26
C GLY A 300 20.83 -22.03 -10.28
N GLU A 301 21.64 -21.00 -10.42
CA GLU A 301 22.79 -20.73 -9.57
C GLU A 301 22.62 -19.38 -8.86
N LYS A 302 23.36 -19.20 -7.76
CA LYS A 302 23.45 -17.89 -7.13
C LYS A 302 24.16 -16.95 -8.13
N ALA A 303 23.63 -15.75 -8.32
CA ALA A 303 24.38 -14.73 -9.04
C ALA A 303 25.58 -14.32 -8.18
N GLU A 304 26.76 -14.18 -8.81
CA GLU A 304 27.98 -13.71 -8.14
C GLU A 304 27.88 -12.23 -7.75
#